data_AF-A0A2J8SSA3-F1
#
_entry.id   AF-A0A2J8SSA3-F1
#
_cell.length_a   1.000
_cell.length_b   1.000
_cell.length_c   1.000
_cell.angle_alpha   90.00
_cell.angle_beta   90.00
_cell.angle_gamma   90.00
#
_symmetry.space_group_name_H-M   'P 1'
#
loop_
_entity.id
_entity.type
_entity.pdbx_description
1 polymer ?
#
loop_
_entity_poly.entity_id
_entity_poly.type
_entity_poly.pdbx_seq_one_letter_code
_entity_poly.pdbx_strand_id
1 'polypeptide(L)'
;PKIVQMSNYCGIGIDAELSLDFHQAREEEPGKFTSSWGSGADLWGSDSDARFEKPRMDDGLLEVVGVTGVVHMGQVQGGLRSGIRIAQGSYFRVTLLKATPVQVDGEPWVQAPGHMIISAAGPKVHMLRKAKQKPRRTGTTRDARVDAAPAPEGEPR
;
A
#
# COMPACT_ATOMS: atom_id res chain seq x y z
N PRO A 1 -27.35 10.27 -6.95
CA PRO A 1 -25.88 10.47 -6.90
C PRO A 1 -25.19 9.10 -6.82
N LYS A 2 -24.11 8.87 -7.58
CA LYS A 2 -23.38 7.59 -7.55
C LYS A 2 -22.59 7.51 -6.24
N ILE A 3 -22.83 6.47 -5.44
CA ILE A 3 -22.07 6.16 -4.23
C ILE A 3 -21.28 4.89 -4.53
N VAL A 4 -19.97 4.94 -4.31
CA VAL A 4 -19.06 3.80 -4.52
C VAL A 4 -18.31 3.56 -3.21
N GLN A 5 -18.21 2.30 -2.81
CA GLN A 5 -17.39 1.88 -1.66
C GLN A 5 -16.05 1.41 -2.17
N MET A 6 -14.98 1.76 -1.46
CA MET A 6 -13.62 1.32 -1.76
C MET A 6 -12.96 0.75 -0.52
N SER A 7 -12.12 -0.27 -0.71
CA SER A 7 -11.31 -0.90 0.32
C SER A 7 -9.83 -0.56 0.19
N ASN A 8 -9.36 -0.29 -1.03
CA ASN A 8 -7.95 -0.01 -1.30
C ASN A 8 -7.73 1.44 -1.74
N TYR A 9 -8.14 1.80 -2.94
CA TYR A 9 -7.82 3.10 -3.51
C TYR A 9 -8.79 3.55 -4.61
N CYS A 10 -8.76 4.85 -4.85
CA CYS A 10 -9.44 5.52 -5.95
C CYS A 10 -8.38 6.28 -6.78
N GLY A 11 -8.41 6.10 -8.09
CA GLY A 11 -7.55 6.79 -9.04
C GLY A 11 -8.32 7.84 -9.82
N ILE A 12 -7.69 8.99 -10.10
CA ILE A 12 -8.23 10.05 -10.96
C ILE A 12 -7.15 10.43 -11.99
N GLY A 13 -7.51 10.46 -13.27
CA GLY A 13 -6.58 10.77 -14.35
C GLY A 13 -5.80 9.54 -14.82
N ILE A 14 -4.48 9.65 -14.95
CA ILE A 14 -3.67 8.71 -15.75
C ILE A 14 -3.74 7.24 -15.30
N ASP A 15 -3.84 6.98 -14.01
CA ASP A 15 -4.04 5.64 -13.46
C ASP A 15 -5.41 5.06 -13.86
N ALA A 16 -6.44 5.90 -13.76
CA ALA A 16 -7.80 5.53 -14.15
C ALA A 16 -7.97 5.42 -15.67
N GLU A 17 -7.22 6.18 -16.45
CA GLU A 17 -7.19 6.10 -17.91
C GLU A 17 -6.63 4.74 -18.36
N LEU A 18 -5.48 4.33 -17.82
CA LEU A 18 -4.94 2.99 -18.08
C LEU A 18 -5.91 1.88 -17.64
N SER A 19 -6.58 2.07 -16.50
CA SER A 19 -7.58 1.13 -16.02
C SER A 19 -8.78 1.04 -16.96
N LEU A 20 -9.26 2.18 -17.47
CA LEU A 20 -10.38 2.27 -18.41
C LEU A 20 -10.03 1.62 -19.74
N ASP A 21 -8.85 1.90 -20.29
CA ASP A 21 -8.38 1.30 -21.54
C ASP A 21 -8.28 -0.23 -21.41
N PHE A 22 -7.73 -0.72 -20.30
CA PHE A 22 -7.67 -2.16 -20.02
C PHE A 22 -9.07 -2.78 -19.88
N HIS A 23 -9.98 -2.09 -19.20
CA HIS A 23 -11.36 -2.56 -19.04
C HIS A 23 -12.09 -2.66 -20.38
N GLN A 24 -11.98 -1.64 -21.23
CA GLN A 24 -12.56 -1.63 -22.57
C GLN A 24 -11.97 -2.75 -23.44
N ALA A 25 -10.64 -2.90 -23.43
CA ALA A 25 -9.97 -3.98 -24.16
C ALA A 25 -10.42 -5.37 -23.69
N ARG A 26 -10.64 -5.56 -22.38
CA ARG A 26 -11.18 -6.79 -21.80
C ARG A 26 -12.63 -7.05 -22.22
N GLU A 27 -13.46 -6.00 -22.31
CA GLU A 27 -14.84 -6.14 -22.80
C GLU A 27 -14.88 -6.52 -24.28
N GLU A 28 -13.96 -5.98 -25.09
CA GLU A 28 -13.86 -6.26 -26.52
C GLU A 28 -13.31 -7.68 -26.80
N GLU A 29 -12.27 -8.11 -26.07
CA GLU A 29 -11.59 -9.39 -26.30
C GLU A 29 -11.36 -10.19 -24.99
N PRO A 30 -12.41 -10.72 -24.36
CA PRO A 30 -12.32 -11.33 -23.02
C PRO A 30 -11.38 -12.54 -22.93
N GLY A 31 -11.07 -13.21 -24.04
CA GLY A 31 -10.17 -14.38 -24.08
C GLY A 31 -8.67 -14.07 -23.95
N LYS A 32 -8.25 -12.80 -24.04
CA LYS A 32 -6.84 -12.39 -24.03
C LYS A 32 -6.34 -11.89 -22.67
N PHE A 33 -7.22 -11.67 -21.70
CA PHE A 33 -6.89 -10.98 -20.45
C PHE A 33 -7.12 -11.87 -19.22
N THR A 34 -6.08 -12.03 -18.40
CA THR A 34 -6.19 -12.59 -17.04
C THR A 34 -6.56 -11.48 -16.05
N SER A 35 -7.24 -11.82 -14.95
CA SER A 35 -8.08 -10.92 -14.16
C SER A 35 -7.37 -9.92 -13.22
N SER A 36 -6.09 -9.61 -13.39
CA SER A 36 -5.42 -8.68 -12.47
C SER A 36 -4.17 -8.04 -13.06
N TRP A 37 -4.23 -6.74 -13.35
CA TRP A 37 -3.02 -5.93 -13.45
C TRP A 37 -2.69 -5.36 -12.07
N GLY A 38 -1.52 -5.75 -11.56
CA GLY A 38 -1.15 -5.62 -10.16
C GLY A 38 -1.15 -4.18 -9.63
N SER A 39 -1.95 -3.95 -8.59
CA SER A 39 -1.92 -2.73 -7.79
C SER A 39 -1.51 -3.08 -6.36
N GLY A 40 -0.19 -3.15 -6.15
CA GLY A 40 0.43 -3.37 -4.84
C GLY A 40 1.63 -2.46 -4.60
N ALA A 41 1.80 -1.43 -5.44
CA ALA A 41 2.88 -0.47 -5.30
C ALA A 41 2.62 0.46 -4.11
N ASP A 42 3.63 0.67 -3.27
CA ASP A 42 3.58 1.66 -2.20
C ASP A 42 3.79 3.06 -2.78
N LEU A 43 2.68 3.74 -3.06
CA LEU A 43 2.69 5.11 -3.58
C LEU A 43 3.15 6.13 -2.53
N TRP A 44 2.96 5.85 -1.23
CA TRP A 44 3.29 6.79 -0.15
C TRP A 44 4.79 6.77 0.16
N GLY A 45 5.41 5.59 0.05
CA GLY A 45 6.83 5.37 0.31
C GLY A 45 7.17 5.31 1.80
N SER A 46 8.40 4.89 2.09
CA SER A 46 8.88 4.63 3.46
C SER A 46 9.48 5.85 4.18
N ASP A 47 9.68 6.97 3.47
CA ASP A 47 10.30 8.17 4.03
C ASP A 47 9.46 8.77 5.17
N SER A 48 10.10 9.28 6.21
CA SER A 48 9.40 10.03 7.26
C SER A 48 9.29 11.51 6.87
N ASP A 49 8.09 12.06 6.86
CA ASP A 49 7.84 13.49 6.68
C ASP A 49 7.07 13.99 7.91
N ALA A 50 7.60 14.98 8.62
CA ALA A 50 7.00 15.50 9.85
C ALA A 50 5.59 16.09 9.64
N ARG A 51 5.18 16.35 8.39
CA ARG A 51 3.84 16.84 8.04
C ARG A 51 2.79 15.74 8.01
N PHE A 52 3.19 14.47 7.99
CA PHE A 52 2.30 13.35 7.79
C PHE A 52 2.53 12.21 8.77
N GLU A 53 1.44 11.55 9.14
CA GLU A 53 1.48 10.34 9.93
C GLU A 53 1.90 9.15 9.06
N LYS A 54 2.40 8.10 9.71
CA LYS A 54 2.66 6.84 9.03
C LYS A 54 1.35 6.24 8.50
N PRO A 55 1.26 5.84 7.21
CA PRO A 55 0.04 5.28 6.64
C PRO A 55 -0.45 4.05 7.39
N ARG A 56 -1.76 4.01 7.65
CA ARG A 56 -2.45 2.86 8.25
C ARG A 56 -3.86 2.78 7.73
N MET A 57 -4.30 1.57 7.43
CA MET A 57 -5.66 1.32 6.93
C MET A 57 -6.77 1.50 7.99
N ASP A 58 -6.43 1.53 9.28
CA ASP A 58 -7.38 1.44 10.40
C ASP A 58 -7.51 2.72 11.23
N ASP A 59 -6.74 3.77 10.91
CA ASP A 59 -6.78 5.04 11.65
C ASP A 59 -7.83 6.04 11.14
N GLY A 60 -8.52 5.70 10.06
CA GLY A 60 -9.57 6.54 9.49
C GLY A 60 -9.05 7.74 8.71
N LEU A 61 -7.78 7.73 8.32
CA LEU A 61 -7.20 8.69 7.39
C LEU A 61 -7.07 8.06 6.01
N LEU A 62 -7.17 8.89 4.97
CA LEU A 62 -6.84 8.57 3.60
C LEU A 62 -5.60 9.35 3.20
N GLU A 63 -4.72 8.66 2.50
CA GLU A 63 -3.51 9.20 1.89
C GLU A 63 -3.81 9.76 0.48
N VAL A 64 -3.51 11.03 0.24
CA VAL A 64 -3.63 11.66 -1.08
C VAL A 64 -2.23 11.77 -1.70
N VAL A 65 -2.03 11.05 -2.81
CA VAL A 65 -0.75 10.98 -3.52
C VAL A 65 -0.91 11.43 -4.97
N GLY A 66 -0.01 12.30 -5.41
CA GLY A 66 0.09 12.75 -6.80
C GLY A 66 1.17 12.01 -7.58
N VAL A 67 0.87 11.68 -8.83
CA VAL A 67 1.86 11.30 -9.85
C VAL A 67 1.84 12.33 -10.97
N THR A 68 3.00 12.61 -11.55
CA THR A 68 3.16 13.69 -12.55
C THR A 68 3.01 13.20 -13.98
N GLY A 69 2.99 11.89 -14.22
CA GLY A 69 2.86 11.29 -15.54
C GLY A 69 3.32 9.83 -15.56
N VAL A 70 3.25 9.19 -16.74
CA VAL A 70 3.53 7.75 -16.90
C VAL A 70 4.95 7.35 -16.47
N VAL A 71 5.95 8.20 -16.75
CA VAL A 71 7.35 7.91 -16.41
C VAL A 71 7.52 7.88 -14.89
N HIS A 72 6.95 8.86 -14.20
CA HIS A 72 6.98 8.91 -12.74
C HIS A 72 6.22 7.72 -12.16
N MET A 73 5.03 7.42 -12.68
CA MET A 73 4.23 6.26 -12.24
C MET A 73 4.98 4.93 -12.43
N GLY A 74 5.65 4.72 -13.56
CA GLY A 74 6.47 3.53 -13.80
C GLY A 74 7.65 3.42 -12.84
N GLN A 75 8.30 4.54 -12.49
CA GLN A 75 9.34 4.57 -11.46
C GLN A 75 8.79 4.24 -10.07
N VAL A 76 7.58 4.67 -9.75
CA VAL A 76 6.93 4.35 -8.47
C VAL A 76 6.54 2.88 -8.41
N GLN A 77 5.94 2.33 -9.47
CA GLN A 77 5.63 0.90 -9.56
C GLN A 77 6.89 0.02 -9.49
N GLY A 78 8.00 0.49 -10.06
CA GLY A 78 9.31 -0.16 -9.97
C GLY A 78 10.06 0.05 -8.65
N GLY A 79 9.51 0.80 -7.69
CA GLY A 79 10.13 1.06 -6.39
C GLY A 79 11.35 1.99 -6.44
N LEU A 80 11.55 2.72 -7.55
CA LEU A 80 12.68 3.66 -7.72
C LEU A 80 12.36 5.07 -7.21
N ARG A 81 11.07 5.41 -7.08
CA ARG A 81 10.57 6.67 -6.52
C ARG A 81 9.31 6.44 -5.71
N SER A 82 8.95 7.42 -4.90
CA SER A 82 7.65 7.49 -4.22
C SER A 82 6.78 8.52 -4.93
N GLY A 83 5.46 8.40 -4.81
CA GLY A 83 4.56 9.44 -5.25
C GLY A 83 4.68 10.71 -4.40
N ILE A 84 4.12 11.80 -4.89
CA ILE A 84 4.14 13.09 -4.20
C ILE A 84 3.04 13.08 -3.13
N ARG A 85 3.40 13.13 -1.86
CA ARG A 85 2.44 13.26 -0.75
C ARG A 85 1.80 14.65 -0.79
N ILE A 86 0.48 14.70 -0.98
CA ILE A 86 -0.28 15.94 -1.10
C ILE A 86 -0.99 16.26 0.23
N ALA A 87 -1.71 15.28 0.77
CA ALA A 87 -2.53 15.45 1.96
C ALA A 87 -2.77 14.12 2.68
N GLN A 88 -3.15 14.20 3.95
CA GLN A 88 -3.66 13.07 4.72
C GLN A 88 -4.87 13.56 5.56
N GLY A 89 -5.97 12.81 5.55
CA GLY A 89 -7.22 13.27 6.18
C GLY A 89 -8.40 12.32 5.97
N SER A 90 -9.51 12.56 6.67
CA SER A 90 -10.67 11.66 6.65
C SER A 90 -11.77 12.04 5.64
N TYR A 91 -11.67 13.23 5.04
CA TYR A 91 -12.68 13.79 4.14
C TYR A 91 -12.04 14.74 3.14
N PHE A 92 -12.29 14.49 1.85
CA PHE A 92 -11.82 15.31 0.74
C PHE A 92 -12.96 15.66 -0.20
N ARG A 93 -13.03 16.93 -0.58
CA ARG A 93 -13.89 17.41 -1.65
C ARG A 93 -13.02 17.74 -2.86
N VAL A 94 -13.15 16.97 -3.91
CA VAL A 94 -12.43 17.15 -5.18
C VAL A 94 -13.36 17.84 -6.16
N THR A 95 -12.87 18.88 -6.84
CA THR A 95 -13.60 19.55 -7.92
C THR A 95 -13.00 19.13 -9.26
N LEU A 96 -13.78 18.43 -10.07
CA LEU A 96 -13.43 18.09 -11.44
C LEU A 96 -13.92 19.18 -12.38
N LEU A 97 -12.99 19.78 -13.12
CA LEU A 97 -13.30 20.85 -14.06
C LEU A 97 -13.73 20.34 -15.44
N LYS A 98 -13.40 19.09 -15.77
CA LYS A 98 -13.72 18.42 -17.04
C LYS A 98 -14.11 16.96 -16.78
N ALA A 99 -14.71 16.32 -17.79
CA ALA A 99 -14.93 14.89 -17.74
C ALA A 99 -13.58 14.16 -17.59
N THR A 100 -13.45 13.32 -16.57
CA THR A 100 -12.16 12.74 -16.17
C THR A 100 -12.32 11.25 -15.86
N PRO A 101 -11.41 10.39 -16.33
CA PRO A 101 -11.38 8.98 -15.91
C PRO A 101 -11.18 8.87 -14.39
N VAL A 102 -11.99 8.03 -13.78
CA VAL A 102 -11.92 7.65 -12.36
C VAL A 102 -11.99 6.13 -12.28
N GLN A 103 -11.25 5.53 -11.35
CA GLN A 103 -11.39 4.12 -11.02
C GLN A 103 -11.46 3.93 -9.52
N VAL A 104 -12.20 2.93 -9.07
CA VAL A 104 -12.23 2.50 -7.67
C VAL A 104 -12.05 1.01 -7.61
N ASP A 105 -11.04 0.55 -6.87
CA ASP A 105 -10.72 -0.87 -6.68
C ASP A 105 -10.69 -1.69 -8.00
N GLY A 106 -10.29 -1.06 -9.12
CA GLY A 106 -10.21 -1.70 -10.43
C GLY A 106 -11.44 -1.54 -11.33
N GLU A 107 -12.48 -0.84 -10.89
CA GLU A 107 -13.67 -0.54 -11.69
C GLU A 107 -13.63 0.91 -12.24
N PRO A 108 -13.29 1.11 -13.53
CA PRO A 108 -13.15 2.44 -14.11
C PRO A 108 -14.45 3.00 -14.69
N TRP A 109 -14.57 4.34 -14.73
CA TRP A 109 -15.61 5.07 -15.46
C TRP A 109 -15.16 6.50 -15.80
N VAL A 110 -15.83 7.15 -16.74
CA VAL A 110 -15.67 8.60 -16.98
C VAL A 110 -16.61 9.38 -16.08
N GLN A 111 -16.05 10.19 -15.18
CA GLN A 111 -16.82 11.06 -14.28
C GLN A 111 -17.02 12.43 -14.92
N ALA A 112 -18.27 12.91 -14.98
CA ALA A 112 -18.61 14.26 -15.45
C ALA A 112 -18.03 15.37 -14.54
N PRO A 113 -17.83 16.60 -15.05
CA PRO A 113 -17.40 17.73 -14.24
C PRO A 113 -18.32 17.94 -13.03
N GLY A 114 -17.76 18.38 -11.90
CA GLY A 114 -18.52 18.61 -10.68
C GLY A 114 -17.73 18.30 -9.41
N HIS A 115 -18.44 18.13 -8.30
CA HIS A 115 -17.84 17.80 -7.01
C HIS A 115 -17.90 16.30 -6.72
N MET A 116 -16.77 15.75 -6.30
CA MET A 116 -16.65 14.41 -5.74
C MET A 116 -16.28 14.52 -4.27
N ILE A 117 -16.86 13.64 -3.45
CA ILE A 117 -16.55 13.52 -2.04
C ILE A 117 -15.91 12.16 -1.82
N ILE A 118 -14.74 12.14 -1.20
CA ILE A 118 -14.00 10.93 -0.82
C ILE A 118 -13.84 10.98 0.70
N SER A 119 -14.28 9.94 1.40
CA SER A 119 -14.26 9.95 2.87
C SER A 119 -14.03 8.57 3.47
N ALA A 120 -13.28 8.53 4.56
CA ALA A 120 -13.05 7.35 5.40
C ALA A 120 -14.24 7.00 6.31
N ALA A 121 -15.40 7.64 6.15
CA ALA A 121 -16.60 7.40 6.94
C ALA A 121 -17.40 6.14 6.53
N GLY A 122 -16.86 5.31 5.64
CA GLY A 122 -17.49 4.08 5.19
C GLY A 122 -17.56 3.00 6.28
N PRO A 123 -18.34 1.92 6.04
CA PRO A 123 -18.41 0.79 6.97
C PRO A 123 -17.02 0.20 7.22
N LYS A 124 -16.65 0.05 8.50
CA LYS A 124 -15.42 -0.66 8.89
C LYS A 124 -15.66 -2.16 8.83
N VAL A 125 -14.74 -2.88 8.18
CA VAL A 125 -14.81 -4.33 8.02
C VAL A 125 -13.68 -4.99 8.80
N HIS A 126 -13.97 -6.11 9.46
CA HIS A 126 -12.95 -6.93 10.12
C HIS A 126 -12.27 -7.82 9.08
N MET A 127 -10.95 -7.65 8.92
CA MET A 127 -10.16 -8.43 7.97
C MET A 127 -9.16 -9.34 8.69
N LEU A 128 -8.96 -10.56 8.15
CA LEU A 128 -7.91 -11.45 8.63
C LEU A 128 -6.54 -10.87 8.25
N ARG A 129 -5.65 -10.74 9.23
CA ARG A 129 -4.27 -10.29 9.02
C ARG A 129 -3.29 -11.43 9.29
N LYS A 130 -2.26 -11.54 8.44
CA LYS A 130 -1.15 -12.48 8.67
C LYS A 130 -0.47 -12.16 10.01
N ALA A 131 -0.35 -13.15 10.88
CA ALA A 131 0.36 -13.02 12.14
C ALA A 131 1.86 -12.76 11.89
N LYS A 132 2.44 -11.78 12.61
CA LYS A 132 3.89 -11.55 12.58
C LYS A 132 4.59 -12.74 13.24
N GLN A 133 5.33 -13.54 12.48
CA GLN A 133 6.22 -14.55 13.05
C GLN A 133 7.36 -13.85 13.80
N LYS A 134 7.52 -14.16 15.09
CA LYS A 134 8.65 -13.68 15.89
C LYS A 134 9.92 -14.35 15.36
N PRO A 135 11.03 -13.61 15.12
CA PRO A 135 12.28 -14.24 14.69
C PRO A 135 12.67 -15.31 15.72
N ARG A 136 12.83 -16.54 15.26
CA ARG A 136 13.29 -17.64 16.12
C ARG A 136 14.73 -17.30 16.50
N ARG A 137 14.96 -16.92 17.76
CA ARG A 137 16.31 -16.84 18.33
C ARG A 137 16.94 -18.23 18.17
N THR A 138 17.82 -18.39 17.19
CA THR A 138 18.76 -19.50 17.15
C THR A 138 19.75 -19.25 18.29
N GLY A 139 19.46 -19.82 19.45
CA GLY A 139 20.42 -19.91 20.54
C GLY A 139 21.62 -20.72 20.06
N THR A 140 22.77 -20.09 19.94
CA THR A 140 24.06 -20.76 19.89
C THR A 140 24.31 -21.38 21.26
N THR A 141 24.00 -22.66 21.42
CA THR A 141 24.57 -23.48 22.49
C THR A 141 26.06 -23.65 22.18
N ARG A 142 26.91 -22.85 22.83
CA ARG A 142 28.33 -23.17 22.99
C ARG A 142 28.41 -24.25 24.06
N ASP A 143 28.53 -25.51 23.65
CA ASP A 143 28.96 -26.59 24.54
C ASP A 143 30.43 -26.31 24.91
N ALA A 144 30.63 -25.74 26.09
CA ALA A 144 31.92 -25.73 26.76
C ALA A 144 32.19 -27.16 27.27
N ARG A 145 33.10 -27.88 26.60
CA ARG A 145 33.72 -29.07 27.18
C ARG A 145 34.57 -28.61 28.36
N VAL A 146 34.12 -28.99 29.55
CA VAL A 146 34.83 -28.80 30.81
C VAL A 146 35.81 -29.98 30.92
N ASP A 147 37.11 -29.72 30.73
CA ASP A 147 38.14 -30.70 31.07
C ASP A 147 38.24 -30.81 32.60
N ALA A 148 38.09 -32.04 33.08
CA ALA A 148 38.17 -32.39 34.49
C ALA A 148 39.62 -32.32 35.01
N ALA A 149 39.80 -31.66 36.15
CA ALA A 149 41.04 -31.63 36.92
C ALA A 149 41.28 -32.98 37.64
N PRO A 150 42.53 -33.34 37.97
CA PRO A 150 42.81 -34.21 39.10
C PRO A 150 43.15 -33.41 40.38
N ALA A 151 42.78 -34.01 41.50
CA ALA A 151 42.69 -33.46 42.85
C ALA A 151 44.06 -33.23 43.55
N PRO A 152 44.08 -32.53 44.70
CA PRO A 152 45.28 -31.97 45.33
C PRO A 152 45.80 -32.86 46.46
N GLU A 153 47.12 -32.89 46.68
CA GLU A 153 47.68 -33.15 48.02
C GLU A 153 48.96 -32.34 48.20
N GLY A 154 48.93 -31.43 49.17
CA GLY A 154 50.10 -30.85 49.77
C GLY A 154 49.89 -30.88 51.28
N GLU A 155 50.90 -31.31 52.03
CA GLU A 155 51.05 -31.02 53.45
C GLU A 155 52.52 -31.24 53.89
N PRO A 156 52.95 -30.76 55.07
CA PRO A 156 53.96 -29.71 55.11
C PRO A 156 55.23 -30.11 55.89
N ARG A 157 56.36 -29.45 55.59
CA ARG A 157 57.36 -28.92 56.53
C ARG A 157 58.52 -28.27 55.79
#